data_AF-A0AA38TQ08-F1
#
_entry.id   AF-A0AA38TQ08-F1
#
_cell.length_a   1.000
_cell.length_b   1.000
_cell.length_c   1.000
_cell.angle_alpha   90.00
_cell.angle_beta   90.00
_cell.angle_gamma   90.00
#
_symmetry.space_group_name_H-M   'P 1'
#
loop_
_entity.id
_entity.type
_entity.pdbx_description
1 polymer ?
#
loop_
_entity_poly.entity_id
_entity_poly.type
_entity_poly.pdbx_seq_one_letter_code
_entity_poly.pdbx_strand_id
1 'polypeptide(L)'
;MMETLIEQKLVAAATFIIRELDSDDKLSRKAKKILTNLRAKLSSTSKIDEEEEEEEVSDIEKQIDSMKTKTMIWTYEPDEVKEYLKQVDGLRQLVERLESLNPSKDSEQHRLLTKANGVLSTSIHRIEGLFKRTLVYNRYNFVPTRVRSSEDDGVGRSSIVSFMDDSNDDDTERDGLRNEKNFYIMQLVDPEVIPDLKSIASIMSGTNYRRKCTDSFISVRKDALDDLLFILEIEKSSIEDVWKMKQAALSSKIKRWGKAMRIFLRIYLASEKFLCEQIFGQDESVSALYFSDTSKASILQFLNFAEAFAIGRHEPRKILTVLGMHDALANLTRDIESIYPQEDQSYLRFKIRDVLSSVRYNAGATFYEFTNVVRFHESNVVVPKGEIHPLTRYVMDYVTTLAGYKNSLNIIFNKHSERYDQDSSSLLETTSAFENDNVNEISSSSPMGCVSDR
;
A
#
# COMPACT_ATOMS: atom_id res chain seq x y z
N MET A 1 18.47 24.44 -31.94
CA MET A 1 19.12 23.16 -32.34
C MET A 1 18.81 22.73 -33.77
N MET A 2 17.56 22.79 -34.26
CA MET A 2 17.30 22.49 -35.68
C MET A 2 17.86 23.60 -36.61
N GLU A 3 17.83 24.86 -36.16
CA GLU A 3 18.42 26.01 -36.88
C GLU A 3 19.95 25.94 -36.96
N THR A 4 20.66 25.57 -35.88
CA THR A 4 22.13 25.49 -35.86
C THR A 4 22.68 24.38 -36.76
N LEU A 5 22.00 23.23 -36.85
CA LEU A 5 22.36 22.16 -37.79
C LEU A 5 22.10 22.56 -39.26
N ILE A 6 21.05 23.35 -39.51
CA ILE A 6 20.76 23.90 -40.84
C ILE A 6 21.85 24.91 -41.23
N GLU A 7 22.25 25.78 -40.31
CA GLU A 7 23.31 26.77 -40.51
C GLU A 7 24.67 26.10 -40.76
N GLN A 8 25.07 25.10 -39.98
CA GLN A 8 26.30 24.33 -40.22
C GLN A 8 26.29 23.63 -41.60
N LYS A 9 25.16 23.05 -42.02
CA LYS A 9 25.00 22.48 -43.36
C LYS A 9 25.05 23.55 -44.47
N LEU A 10 24.50 24.74 -44.21
CA LEU A 10 24.55 25.88 -45.12
C LEU A 10 25.98 26.41 -45.28
N VAL A 11 26.74 26.49 -44.18
CA VAL A 11 28.15 26.86 -44.18
C VAL A 11 29.00 25.81 -44.90
N ALA A 12 28.74 24.52 -44.70
CA ALA A 12 29.40 23.43 -45.43
C ALA A 12 29.09 23.46 -46.94
N ALA A 13 27.84 23.71 -47.32
CA ALA A 13 27.44 23.87 -48.72
C ALA A 13 28.07 25.12 -49.35
N ALA A 14 28.07 26.25 -48.63
CA ALA A 14 28.68 27.49 -49.08
C ALA A 14 30.20 27.35 -49.25
N THR A 15 30.90 26.69 -48.32
CA THR A 15 32.35 26.46 -48.42
C THR A 15 32.71 25.49 -49.55
N PHE A 16 31.87 24.50 -49.83
CA PHE A 16 32.02 23.62 -51.00
C PHE A 16 31.87 24.39 -52.31
N ILE A 17 30.81 25.20 -52.45
CA ILE A 17 30.58 26.05 -53.63
C ILE A 17 31.74 27.02 -53.83
N ILE A 18 32.25 27.64 -52.75
CA ILE A 18 33.41 28.53 -52.81
C ILE A 18 34.65 27.80 -53.30
N ARG A 19 34.88 26.53 -52.91
CA ARG A 19 36.04 25.73 -53.34
C ARG A 19 35.99 25.39 -54.82
N GLU A 20 34.81 25.01 -55.33
CA GLU A 20 34.61 24.75 -56.76
C GLU A 20 34.78 26.02 -57.59
N LEU A 21 34.26 27.16 -57.11
CA LEU A 21 34.39 28.45 -57.81
C LEU A 21 35.80 29.05 -57.79
N ASP A 22 36.61 28.76 -56.76
CA ASP A 22 38.02 29.19 -56.68
C ASP A 22 38.92 28.40 -57.67
N SER A 23 38.47 27.20 -58.03
CA SER A 23 39.16 26.27 -58.95
C SER A 23 38.89 26.57 -60.44
N ASP A 24 38.01 27.53 -60.76
CA ASP A 24 37.78 27.97 -62.14
C ASP A 24 38.78 29.08 -62.54
N ASP A 25 39.55 28.80 -63.60
CA ASP A 25 40.58 29.68 -64.14
C ASP A 25 39.99 30.95 -64.79
N LYS A 26 38.69 30.96 -65.10
CA LYS A 26 38.00 32.06 -65.78
C LYS A 26 37.52 33.17 -64.84
N LEU A 27 37.66 32.98 -63.52
CA LEU A 27 37.18 33.95 -62.54
C LEU A 27 38.08 35.19 -62.44
N SER A 28 37.49 36.39 -62.55
CA SER A 28 38.22 37.67 -62.38
C SER A 28 38.86 37.80 -61.00
N ARG A 29 40.03 38.46 -60.90
CA ARG A 29 40.75 38.69 -59.62
C ARG A 29 39.86 39.33 -58.54
N LYS A 30 38.92 40.19 -58.93
CA LYS A 30 37.95 40.79 -57.98
C LYS A 30 37.02 39.73 -57.37
N ALA A 31 36.57 38.76 -58.18
CA ALA A 31 35.71 37.67 -57.70
C ALA A 31 36.46 36.72 -56.76
N LYS A 32 37.71 36.36 -57.08
CA LYS A 32 38.57 35.56 -56.18
C LYS A 32 38.84 36.27 -54.84
N LYS A 33 39.00 37.61 -54.84
CA LYS A 33 39.15 38.41 -53.62
C LYS A 33 37.88 38.47 -52.77
N ILE A 34 36.69 38.43 -53.39
CA ILE A 34 35.42 38.37 -52.66
C ILE A 34 35.21 36.98 -52.04
N LEU A 35 35.52 35.91 -52.79
CA LEU A 35 35.40 34.53 -52.30
C LEU A 35 36.33 34.24 -51.12
N THR A 36 37.57 34.72 -51.16
CA THR A 36 38.52 34.58 -50.03
C THR A 36 38.05 35.34 -48.79
N ASN A 37 37.43 36.52 -48.94
CA ASN A 37 36.88 37.28 -47.82
C ASN A 37 35.61 36.61 -47.25
N LEU A 38 34.76 36.04 -48.12
CA LEU A 38 33.57 35.30 -47.70
C LEU A 38 33.94 33.98 -47.01
N ARG A 39 34.98 33.27 -47.49
CA ARG A 39 35.57 32.11 -46.81
C ARG A 39 36.14 32.49 -45.44
N ALA A 40 36.87 33.59 -45.35
CA ALA A 40 37.39 34.08 -44.08
C ALA A 40 36.27 34.44 -43.10
N LYS A 41 35.19 35.08 -43.60
CA LYS A 41 34.00 35.37 -42.79
C LYS A 41 33.29 34.10 -42.33
N LEU A 42 33.01 33.15 -43.21
CA LEU A 42 32.37 31.87 -42.84
C LEU A 42 33.22 31.07 -41.85
N SER A 43 34.55 31.08 -42.02
CA SER A 43 35.48 30.45 -41.09
C SER A 43 35.61 31.19 -39.75
N SER A 44 35.35 32.50 -39.71
CA SER A 44 35.26 33.23 -38.43
C SER A 44 33.94 32.98 -37.72
N THR A 45 32.83 32.81 -38.45
CA THR A 45 31.54 32.51 -37.83
C THR A 45 31.50 31.12 -37.20
N SER A 46 32.08 30.09 -37.85
CA SER A 46 32.14 28.74 -37.28
C SER A 46 33.02 28.63 -36.03
N LYS A 47 34.06 29.47 -35.92
CA LYS A 47 34.97 29.46 -34.76
C LYS A 47 34.36 30.09 -33.52
N ILE A 48 33.48 31.08 -33.69
CA ILE A 48 32.80 31.72 -32.56
C ILE A 48 31.83 30.73 -31.92
N ASP A 49 31.09 29.96 -32.73
CA ASP A 49 30.20 28.91 -32.21
C ASP A 49 30.97 27.76 -31.53
N GLU A 50 32.13 27.37 -32.05
CA GLU A 50 33.00 26.33 -31.44
C GLU A 50 33.63 26.80 -30.11
N GLU A 51 34.08 28.05 -30.02
CA GLU A 51 34.67 28.61 -28.79
C GLU A 51 33.61 28.80 -27.67
N GLU A 52 32.40 29.24 -28.01
CA GLU A 52 31.29 29.34 -27.05
C GLU A 52 30.82 27.95 -26.56
N GLU A 53 30.73 26.96 -27.43
CA GLU A 53 30.41 25.58 -27.04
C GLU A 53 31.52 24.94 -26.17
N GLU A 54 32.80 25.19 -26.44
CA GLU A 54 33.91 24.67 -25.62
C GLU A 54 33.96 25.31 -24.22
N GLU A 55 33.65 26.61 -24.10
CA GLU A 55 33.62 27.31 -22.82
C GLU A 55 32.47 26.79 -21.93
N GLU A 56 31.27 26.59 -22.51
CA GLU A 56 30.13 25.99 -21.80
C GLU A 56 30.43 24.55 -21.34
N VAL A 57 31.06 23.73 -22.19
CA VAL A 57 31.46 22.36 -21.87
C VAL A 57 32.49 22.33 -20.73
N SER A 58 33.46 23.25 -20.73
CA SER A 58 34.46 23.40 -19.67
C SER A 58 33.82 23.74 -18.32
N ASP A 59 32.86 24.66 -18.32
CA ASP A 59 32.18 25.08 -17.09
C ASP A 59 31.25 24.01 -16.53
N ILE A 60 30.59 23.24 -17.40
CA ILE A 60 29.84 22.04 -17.02
C ILE A 60 30.76 21.01 -16.37
N GLU A 61 31.95 20.76 -16.94
CA GLU A 61 32.88 19.80 -16.38
C GLU A 61 33.39 20.23 -14.99
N LYS A 62 33.71 21.51 -14.81
CA LYS A 62 34.07 22.07 -13.49
C LYS A 62 32.95 21.93 -12.47
N GLN A 63 31.69 22.14 -12.86
CA GLN A 63 30.54 21.95 -11.98
C GLN A 63 30.41 20.48 -11.55
N ILE A 64 30.56 19.54 -12.49
CA ILE A 64 30.51 18.10 -12.19
C ILE A 64 31.63 17.68 -11.23
N ASP A 65 32.85 18.18 -11.42
CA ASP A 65 33.99 17.85 -10.56
C ASP A 65 33.92 18.52 -9.17
N SER A 66 33.42 19.75 -9.10
CA SER A 66 33.10 20.41 -7.84
C SER A 66 32.07 19.59 -7.05
N MET A 67 31.02 19.15 -7.73
CA MET A 67 29.98 18.32 -7.12
C MET A 67 30.47 16.94 -6.70
N LYS A 68 31.34 16.29 -7.48
CA LYS A 68 31.95 15.03 -7.10
C LYS A 68 32.75 15.18 -5.80
N THR A 69 33.50 16.27 -5.69
CA THR A 69 34.28 16.60 -4.49
C THR A 69 33.37 16.85 -3.30
N LYS A 70 32.32 17.67 -3.45
CA LYS A 70 31.36 17.94 -2.37
C LYS A 70 30.59 16.69 -1.95
N THR A 71 30.17 15.88 -2.93
CA THR A 71 29.59 14.56 -2.69
C THR A 71 30.54 13.73 -1.84
N MET A 72 31.84 13.74 -2.07
CA MET A 72 32.82 12.96 -1.30
C MET A 72 33.01 13.48 0.14
N ILE A 73 33.01 14.80 0.34
CA ILE A 73 33.33 15.50 1.60
C ILE A 73 32.10 15.71 2.51
N TRP A 74 30.90 15.63 1.96
CA TRP A 74 29.64 15.99 2.62
C TRP A 74 29.45 15.40 4.04
N THR A 75 29.06 16.27 4.98
CA THR A 75 28.76 15.91 6.38
C THR A 75 27.28 16.13 6.72
N TYR A 76 26.79 15.45 7.77
CA TYR A 76 25.34 15.35 8.09
C TYR A 76 24.77 16.58 8.82
N GLU A 77 25.33 17.77 8.64
CA GLU A 77 24.82 18.98 9.30
C GLU A 77 23.55 19.49 8.59
N PRO A 78 22.50 19.92 9.33
CA PRO A 78 21.19 20.28 8.76
C PRO A 78 21.26 21.35 7.66
N ASP A 79 22.12 22.35 7.84
CA ASP A 79 22.32 23.45 6.87
C ASP A 79 23.04 22.96 5.61
N GLU A 80 23.97 22.01 5.74
CA GLU A 80 24.65 21.37 4.61
C GLU A 80 23.70 20.47 3.80
N VAL A 81 22.68 19.86 4.42
CA VAL A 81 21.70 19.00 3.72
C VAL A 81 20.92 19.80 2.68
N LYS A 82 20.39 20.97 3.04
CA LYS A 82 19.57 21.79 2.13
C LYS A 82 20.39 22.30 0.95
N GLU A 83 21.62 22.74 1.20
CA GLU A 83 22.53 23.18 0.15
C GLU A 83 22.89 22.02 -0.79
N TYR A 84 23.19 20.84 -0.22
CA TYR A 84 23.51 19.65 -0.99
C TYR A 84 22.33 19.19 -1.86
N LEU A 85 21.11 19.17 -1.34
CA LEU A 85 19.90 18.84 -2.10
C LEU A 85 19.68 19.80 -3.28
N LYS A 86 19.91 21.11 -3.07
CA LYS A 86 19.81 22.12 -4.14
C LYS A 86 20.85 21.88 -5.24
N GLN A 87 22.07 21.49 -4.88
CA GLN A 87 23.11 21.17 -5.86
C GLN A 87 22.79 19.89 -6.64
N VAL A 88 22.25 18.87 -5.99
CA VAL A 88 21.85 17.62 -6.67
C VAL A 88 20.68 17.87 -7.62
N ASP A 89 19.72 18.73 -7.28
CA ASP A 89 18.67 19.13 -8.24
C ASP A 89 19.24 19.93 -9.42
N GLY A 90 20.24 20.79 -9.18
CA GLY A 90 20.99 21.46 -10.24
C GLY A 90 21.68 20.47 -11.20
N LEU A 91 22.35 19.44 -10.66
CA LEU A 91 22.95 18.36 -11.47
C LEU A 91 21.92 17.59 -12.27
N ARG A 92 20.77 17.30 -11.67
CA ARG A 92 19.66 16.63 -12.35
C ARG A 92 19.20 17.45 -13.56
N GLN A 93 18.95 18.75 -13.37
CA GLN A 93 18.55 19.63 -14.47
C GLN A 93 19.63 19.70 -15.56
N LEU A 94 20.92 19.68 -15.18
CA LEU A 94 22.04 19.64 -16.12
C LEU A 94 22.04 18.34 -16.91
N VAL A 95 21.86 17.20 -16.25
CA VAL A 95 21.75 15.88 -16.90
C VAL A 95 20.57 15.85 -17.87
N GLU A 96 19.39 16.35 -17.47
CA GLU A 96 18.21 16.43 -18.35
C GLU A 96 18.47 17.30 -19.59
N ARG A 97 19.20 18.42 -19.44
CA ARG A 97 19.63 19.26 -20.57
C ARG A 97 20.61 18.51 -21.48
N LEU A 98 21.63 17.85 -20.91
CA LEU A 98 22.60 17.06 -21.68
C LEU A 98 21.95 15.87 -22.41
N GLU A 99 20.94 15.23 -21.81
CA GLU A 99 20.17 14.15 -22.45
C GLU A 99 19.32 14.69 -23.61
N SER A 100 18.72 15.88 -23.46
CA SER A 100 17.92 16.52 -24.51
C SER A 100 18.71 16.86 -25.78
N LEU A 101 20.02 17.04 -25.64
CA LEU A 101 20.94 17.32 -26.76
C LEU A 101 21.21 16.07 -27.62
N ASN A 102 20.80 14.87 -27.20
CA ASN A 102 21.05 13.60 -27.90
C ASN A 102 22.50 13.47 -28.43
N PRO A 103 23.51 13.52 -27.54
CA PRO A 103 24.90 13.52 -27.97
C PRO A 103 25.25 12.21 -28.67
N SER A 104 26.01 12.30 -29.77
CA SER A 104 26.57 11.12 -30.43
C SER A 104 27.49 10.36 -29.47
N LYS A 105 27.62 9.04 -29.62
CA LYS A 105 28.40 8.19 -28.70
C LYS A 105 29.88 8.60 -28.56
N ASP A 106 30.41 9.28 -29.56
CA ASP A 106 31.81 9.73 -29.63
C ASP A 106 31.99 11.22 -29.26
N SER A 107 30.91 11.93 -28.88
CA SER A 107 30.97 13.33 -28.47
C SER A 107 31.48 13.48 -27.03
N GLU A 108 32.28 14.51 -26.75
CA GLU A 108 32.64 14.91 -25.38
C GLU A 108 31.40 15.13 -24.50
N GLN A 109 30.30 15.59 -25.08
CA GLN A 109 29.01 15.74 -24.39
C GLN A 109 28.47 14.39 -23.87
N HIS A 110 28.69 13.28 -24.59
CA HIS A 110 28.30 11.94 -24.13
C HIS A 110 29.19 11.45 -22.99
N ARG A 111 30.48 11.80 -23.03
CA ARG A 111 31.44 11.50 -21.97
C ARG A 111 31.11 12.27 -20.68
N LEU A 112 30.78 13.56 -20.80
CA LEU A 112 30.28 14.38 -19.70
C LEU A 112 28.94 13.90 -19.16
N LEU A 113 28.00 13.51 -20.03
CA LEU A 113 26.73 12.93 -19.62
C LEU A 113 26.94 11.65 -18.79
N THR A 114 27.86 10.78 -19.20
CA THR A 114 28.18 9.55 -18.45
C THR A 114 28.81 9.88 -17.08
N LYS A 115 29.72 10.87 -17.03
CA LYS A 115 30.34 11.36 -15.79
C LYS A 115 29.29 11.96 -14.85
N ALA A 116 28.41 12.82 -15.36
CA ALA A 116 27.33 13.45 -14.62
C ALA A 116 26.33 12.42 -14.09
N ASN A 117 25.94 11.42 -14.91
CA ASN A 117 25.08 10.32 -14.48
C ASN A 117 25.73 9.46 -13.38
N GLY A 118 27.05 9.23 -13.43
CA GLY A 118 27.78 8.55 -12.35
C GLY A 118 27.78 9.33 -11.04
N VAL A 119 28.02 10.64 -11.10
CA VAL A 119 27.98 11.53 -9.92
C VAL A 119 26.56 11.63 -9.37
N LEU A 120 25.55 11.76 -10.24
CA LEU A 120 24.14 11.79 -9.85
C LEU A 120 23.73 10.48 -9.17
N SER A 121 24.10 9.33 -9.74
CA SER A 121 23.82 8.01 -9.15
C SER A 121 24.42 7.88 -7.74
N THR A 122 25.67 8.33 -7.56
CA THR A 122 26.36 8.32 -6.27
C THR A 122 25.68 9.27 -5.28
N SER A 123 25.28 10.45 -5.75
CA SER A 123 24.60 11.47 -4.94
C SER A 123 23.24 10.97 -4.46
N ILE A 124 22.47 10.35 -5.34
CA ILE A 124 21.16 9.76 -5.02
C ILE A 124 21.31 8.62 -4.02
N HIS A 125 22.35 7.78 -4.12
CA HIS A 125 22.57 6.73 -3.12
C HIS A 125 22.86 7.30 -1.72
N ARG A 126 23.56 8.43 -1.63
CA ARG A 126 23.75 9.16 -0.36
C ARG A 126 22.45 9.77 0.15
N ILE A 127 21.65 10.36 -0.74
CA ILE A 127 20.33 10.91 -0.40
C ILE A 127 19.38 9.80 0.07
N GLU A 128 19.45 8.61 -0.52
CA GLU A 128 18.70 7.43 -0.07
C GLU A 128 19.08 7.05 1.38
N GLY A 129 20.38 7.02 1.68
CA GLY A 129 20.88 6.78 3.03
C GLY A 129 20.44 7.85 4.04
N LEU A 130 20.47 9.11 3.62
CA LEU A 130 19.91 10.26 4.36
C LEU A 130 18.43 10.05 4.66
N PHE A 131 17.63 9.76 3.64
CA PHE A 131 16.19 9.57 3.75
C PHE A 131 15.86 8.47 4.77
N LYS A 132 16.52 7.31 4.66
CA LYS A 132 16.37 6.21 5.62
C LYS A 132 16.78 6.65 7.03
N ARG A 133 17.92 7.30 7.20
CA ARG A 133 18.40 7.74 8.51
C ARG A 133 17.46 8.75 9.15
N THR A 134 16.99 9.75 8.41
CA THR A 134 16.03 10.75 8.91
C THR A 134 14.73 10.08 9.34
N LEU A 135 14.22 9.13 8.56
CA LEU A 135 13.03 8.35 8.92
C LEU A 135 13.23 7.40 10.11
N VAL A 136 14.46 6.95 10.40
CA VAL A 136 14.75 6.06 11.54
C VAL A 136 15.01 6.85 12.82
N TYR A 137 15.78 7.94 12.74
CA TYR A 137 16.20 8.71 13.92
C TYR A 137 15.07 9.58 14.49
N ASN A 138 14.18 10.06 13.64
CA ASN A 138 13.07 10.92 14.03
C ASN A 138 11.76 10.13 14.24
N ARG A 139 11.84 8.81 14.47
CA ARG A 139 10.66 7.99 14.78
C ARG A 139 10.16 8.33 16.17
N TYR A 140 8.86 8.59 16.29
CA TYR A 140 8.20 8.49 17.59
C TYR A 140 7.92 7.02 17.90
N ASN A 141 8.50 6.51 18.99
CA ASN A 141 8.22 5.17 19.46
C ASN A 141 6.77 5.12 19.95
N PHE A 142 5.94 4.35 19.24
CA PHE A 142 4.61 4.03 19.72
C PHE A 142 4.74 3.08 20.91
N VAL A 143 4.47 3.60 22.11
CA VAL A 143 4.28 2.78 23.30
C VAL A 143 2.78 2.73 23.56
N PRO A 144 2.05 1.72 23.07
CA PRO A 144 0.73 1.46 23.60
C PRO A 144 0.95 1.11 25.07
N THR A 145 0.46 1.95 25.98
CA THR A 145 0.44 1.62 27.41
C THR A 145 -0.12 0.20 27.51
N ARG A 146 0.70 -0.71 28.04
CA ARG A 146 0.53 -2.18 28.01
C ARG A 146 -0.95 -2.55 28.07
N VAL A 147 -1.37 -3.47 27.20
CA VAL A 147 -2.69 -4.12 27.26
C VAL A 147 -2.74 -5.04 28.49
N ARG A 148 -2.60 -4.45 29.69
CA ARG A 148 -2.83 -5.13 30.96
C ARG A 148 -4.33 -5.20 31.14
N SER A 149 -4.83 -6.42 31.29
CA SER A 149 -6.12 -6.66 31.92
C SER A 149 -6.10 -5.97 33.28
N SER A 150 -7.01 -5.02 33.46
CA SER A 150 -7.14 -4.18 34.63
C SER A 150 -7.35 -5.03 35.88
N GLU A 151 -6.31 -5.16 36.71
CA GLU A 151 -6.36 -5.38 38.16
C GLU A 151 -5.05 -4.83 38.75
N ASP A 152 -4.85 -3.52 38.78
CA ASP A 152 -4.12 -2.86 39.89
C ASP A 152 -4.23 -1.34 39.83
N ASP A 153 -4.37 -0.75 41.02
CA ASP A 153 -4.65 0.65 41.32
C ASP A 153 -3.34 1.49 41.38
N GLY A 154 -3.45 2.81 41.18
CA GLY A 154 -2.43 3.76 41.66
C GLY A 154 -1.60 4.54 40.63
N VAL A 155 -2.06 5.77 40.36
CA VAL A 155 -1.31 7.02 40.11
C VAL A 155 -0.38 7.12 38.88
N GLY A 156 -0.91 7.77 37.84
CA GLY A 156 -0.37 9.02 37.32
C GLY A 156 0.95 8.99 36.53
N ARG A 157 0.86 8.78 35.21
CA ARG A 157 1.66 9.48 34.20
C ARG A 157 1.05 9.31 32.80
N SER A 158 0.56 10.42 32.23
CA SER A 158 0.14 10.67 30.84
C SER A 158 -0.03 9.43 29.94
N SER A 159 -1.23 8.87 29.90
CA SER A 159 -1.56 7.63 29.19
C SER A 159 -2.42 7.90 27.95
N ILE A 160 -1.86 7.72 26.76
CA ILE A 160 -2.55 7.82 25.46
C ILE A 160 -3.64 6.73 25.26
N VAL A 161 -3.79 5.78 26.18
CA VAL A 161 -4.69 4.62 26.01
C VAL A 161 -5.92 4.60 26.94
N SER A 162 -6.27 5.73 27.58
CA SER A 162 -7.55 5.83 28.32
C SER A 162 -8.77 6.04 27.40
N PHE A 163 -8.61 6.06 26.08
CA PHE A 163 -9.69 6.39 25.12
C PHE A 163 -10.40 5.18 24.49
N MET A 164 -9.97 3.95 24.83
CA MET A 164 -10.55 2.70 24.30
C MET A 164 -11.17 1.84 25.40
N ASP A 165 -11.38 2.40 26.59
CA ASP A 165 -12.14 1.76 27.67
C ASP A 165 -13.64 1.90 27.37
N ASP A 166 -14.11 1.13 26.41
CA ASP A 166 -15.53 0.78 26.35
C ASP A 166 -15.75 -0.27 27.45
N SER A 167 -16.21 0.23 28.59
CA SER A 167 -16.87 -0.52 29.63
C SER A 167 -17.84 -1.53 29.00
N ASN A 168 -17.45 -2.81 29.01
CA ASN A 168 -18.43 -3.87 28.96
C ASN A 168 -18.98 -3.97 30.37
N ASP A 169 -20.21 -3.51 30.57
CA ASP A 169 -21.25 -4.10 31.42
C ASP A 169 -22.39 -3.08 31.52
N ASP A 170 -23.45 -3.26 30.73
CA ASP A 170 -24.83 -3.45 31.22
C ASP A 170 -25.83 -3.25 30.07
N ASP A 171 -26.83 -4.14 30.01
CA ASP A 171 -27.92 -4.11 29.06
C ASP A 171 -28.81 -2.88 29.29
N THR A 172 -28.97 -2.01 28.30
CA THR A 172 -30.26 -1.36 28.05
C THR A 172 -30.33 -0.77 26.65
N GLU A 173 -31.43 -1.08 25.97
CA GLU A 173 -31.84 -0.49 24.70
C GLU A 173 -31.71 1.04 24.73
N ARG A 174 -30.91 1.60 23.82
CA ARG A 174 -31.19 2.91 23.26
C ARG A 174 -30.64 3.04 21.86
N ASP A 175 -31.59 3.08 20.94
CA ASP A 175 -31.51 3.72 19.63
C ASP A 175 -30.71 5.03 19.72
N GLY A 176 -29.72 5.16 18.83
CA GLY A 176 -28.76 6.25 18.84
C GLY A 176 -27.47 5.86 18.15
N LEU A 177 -27.47 5.95 16.82
CA LEU A 177 -26.32 6.20 15.93
C LEU A 177 -24.96 6.32 16.66
N ARG A 178 -24.37 5.19 17.08
CA ARG A 178 -23.09 5.21 17.80
C ARG A 178 -22.04 5.69 16.80
N ASN A 179 -21.46 6.85 17.08
CA ASN A 179 -20.52 7.54 16.21
C ASN A 179 -19.19 6.74 16.20
N GLU A 180 -19.12 5.67 15.40
CA GLU A 180 -18.05 4.65 15.40
C GLU A 180 -16.78 5.06 14.61
N LYS A 181 -16.68 6.30 14.11
CA LYS A 181 -15.61 6.77 13.20
C LYS A 181 -14.47 7.55 13.87
N ASN A 182 -14.10 7.23 15.10
CA ASN A 182 -12.99 7.94 15.73
C ASN A 182 -11.65 7.30 15.30
N PHE A 183 -11.15 7.75 14.15
CA PHE A 183 -9.75 7.58 13.75
C PHE A 183 -8.90 8.61 14.48
N TYR A 184 -7.78 8.16 15.04
CA TYR A 184 -6.88 9.04 15.77
C TYR A 184 -5.57 9.14 15.02
N ILE A 185 -5.24 10.36 14.59
CA ILE A 185 -3.97 10.65 13.93
C ILE A 185 -2.95 11.00 15.01
N MET A 186 -1.88 10.23 15.06
CA MET A 186 -0.70 10.46 15.89
C MET A 186 0.48 10.84 14.99
N GLN A 187 1.40 11.64 15.53
CA GLN A 187 2.67 11.90 14.86
C GLN A 187 3.57 10.66 14.95
N LEU A 188 3.87 10.05 13.80
CA LEU A 188 4.78 8.90 13.68
C LEU A 188 6.25 9.32 13.49
N VAL A 189 6.44 10.53 13.00
CA VAL A 189 7.73 11.17 12.72
C VAL A 189 7.67 12.60 13.24
N ASP A 190 8.81 13.12 13.68
CA ASP A 190 8.94 14.53 14.07
C ASP A 190 8.40 15.46 12.95
N PRO A 191 7.41 16.32 13.23
CA PRO A 191 6.87 17.24 12.23
C PRO A 191 7.92 18.19 11.65
N GLU A 192 9.00 18.51 12.38
CA GLU A 192 10.05 19.41 11.92
C GLU A 192 10.83 18.85 10.72
N VAL A 193 10.92 17.52 10.58
CA VAL A 193 11.66 16.87 9.49
C VAL A 193 10.79 16.54 8.27
N ILE A 194 9.47 16.70 8.36
CA ILE A 194 8.54 16.43 7.25
C ILE A 194 8.86 17.27 5.99
N PRO A 195 9.15 18.58 6.09
CA PRO A 195 9.54 19.38 4.93
C PRO A 195 10.81 18.85 4.25
N ASP A 196 11.81 18.46 5.04
CA ASP A 196 13.08 17.93 4.53
C ASP A 196 12.87 16.58 3.84
N LEU A 197 12.05 15.68 4.43
CA LEU A 197 11.66 14.41 3.82
C LEU A 197 10.92 14.63 2.50
N LYS A 198 10.03 15.62 2.43
CA LYS A 198 9.31 15.99 1.21
C LYS A 198 10.25 16.51 0.12
N SER A 199 11.21 17.36 0.46
CA SER A 199 12.24 17.84 -0.47
C SER A 199 13.10 16.68 -1.01
N ILE A 200 13.53 15.77 -0.14
CA ILE A 200 14.28 14.58 -0.52
C ILE A 200 13.46 13.69 -1.46
N ALA A 201 12.21 13.39 -1.08
CA ALA A 201 11.29 12.57 -1.88
C ALA A 201 11.03 13.19 -3.26
N SER A 202 10.87 14.52 -3.34
CA SER A 202 10.69 15.24 -4.60
C SER A 202 11.88 15.09 -5.54
N ILE A 203 13.11 15.24 -5.03
CA ILE A 203 14.34 15.09 -5.83
C ILE A 203 14.48 13.64 -6.32
N MET A 204 14.26 12.66 -5.46
CA MET A 204 14.35 11.26 -5.84
C MET A 204 13.22 10.84 -6.82
N SER A 205 12.03 11.46 -6.73
CA SER A 205 10.88 11.15 -7.59
C SER A 205 10.92 11.86 -8.95
N GLY A 206 11.63 12.99 -9.04
CA GLY A 206 11.91 13.72 -10.28
C GLY A 206 13.01 13.09 -11.13
N THR A 207 13.70 12.07 -10.61
CA THR A 207 14.69 11.28 -11.35
C THR A 207 14.13 9.90 -11.70
N ASN A 208 14.87 9.13 -12.51
CA ASN A 208 14.60 7.71 -12.76
C ASN A 208 14.74 6.81 -11.50
N TYR A 209 14.87 7.40 -10.30
CA TYR A 209 15.05 6.73 -9.02
C TYR A 209 13.81 6.67 -8.13
N ARG A 210 12.62 6.99 -8.66
CA ARG A 210 11.34 6.89 -7.93
C ARG A 210 11.19 5.57 -7.18
N ARG A 211 11.46 4.44 -7.84
CA ARG A 211 11.37 3.09 -7.21
C ARG A 211 12.28 2.96 -5.99
N LYS A 212 13.52 3.45 -6.04
CA LYS A 212 14.44 3.37 -4.89
C LYS A 212 13.94 4.21 -3.71
N CYS A 213 13.34 5.36 -3.97
CA CYS A 213 12.70 6.18 -2.94
C CYS A 213 11.55 5.41 -2.27
N THR A 214 10.66 4.84 -3.08
CA THR A 214 9.55 4.00 -2.65
C THR A 214 10.02 2.83 -1.80
N ASP A 215 10.96 2.03 -2.31
CA ASP A 215 11.47 0.84 -1.60
C ASP A 215 12.13 1.23 -0.28
N SER A 216 12.84 2.35 -0.24
CA SER A 216 13.48 2.88 0.96
C SER A 216 12.46 3.32 2.01
N PHE A 217 11.43 4.05 1.59
CA PHE A 217 10.34 4.46 2.47
C PHE A 217 9.63 3.22 3.03
N ILE A 218 9.15 2.35 2.15
CA ILE A 218 8.38 1.15 2.50
C ILE A 218 9.19 0.25 3.42
N SER A 219 10.48 0.00 3.13
CA SER A 219 11.34 -0.82 3.98
C SER A 219 11.39 -0.28 5.41
N VAL A 220 11.68 1.02 5.57
CA VAL A 220 11.80 1.65 6.87
C VAL A 220 10.46 1.66 7.61
N ARG A 221 9.36 1.94 6.93
CA ARG A 221 8.03 1.94 7.56
C ARG A 221 7.54 0.53 7.91
N LYS A 222 7.90 -0.49 7.12
CA LYS A 222 7.66 -1.91 7.43
C LYS A 222 8.40 -2.34 8.69
N ASP A 223 9.66 -1.95 8.84
CA ASP A 223 10.40 -2.25 10.08
C ASP A 223 9.69 -1.65 11.31
N ALA A 224 9.18 -0.42 11.20
CA ALA A 224 8.40 0.21 12.28
C ALA A 224 7.06 -0.50 12.57
N LEU A 225 6.41 -1.01 11.52
CA LEU A 225 5.21 -1.84 11.65
C LEU A 225 5.52 -3.19 12.32
N ASP A 226 6.64 -3.81 11.99
CA ASP A 226 7.06 -5.08 12.59
C ASP A 226 7.39 -4.89 14.09
N ASP A 227 8.06 -3.80 14.46
CA ASP A 227 8.28 -3.40 15.86
C ASP A 227 6.94 -3.21 16.60
N LEU A 228 5.96 -2.56 15.97
CA LEU A 228 4.62 -2.39 16.52
C LEU A 228 3.90 -3.73 16.73
N LEU A 229 3.94 -4.62 15.72
CA LEU A 229 3.33 -5.94 15.81
C LEU A 229 3.95 -6.77 16.94
N PHE A 230 5.26 -6.64 17.13
CA PHE A 230 5.97 -7.23 18.25
C PHE A 230 5.49 -6.68 19.59
N ILE A 231 5.37 -5.34 19.73
CA ILE A 231 4.86 -4.69 20.95
C ILE A 231 3.40 -5.08 21.25
N LEU A 232 2.58 -5.27 20.22
CA LEU A 232 1.20 -5.72 20.34
C LEU A 232 1.07 -7.24 20.61
N GLU A 233 2.19 -7.96 20.75
CA GLU A 233 2.26 -9.40 20.99
C GLU A 233 1.49 -10.21 19.92
N ILE A 234 1.53 -9.74 18.67
CA ILE A 234 0.91 -10.45 17.52
C ILE A 234 1.87 -11.53 17.04
N GLU A 235 1.92 -12.62 17.81
CA GLU A 235 2.71 -13.79 17.48
C GLU A 235 2.07 -14.58 16.33
N LYS A 236 2.94 -15.08 15.43
CA LYS A 236 2.56 -16.09 14.44
C LYS A 236 2.14 -17.35 15.19
N SER A 237 0.85 -17.51 15.37
CA SER A 237 0.30 -18.66 16.06
C SER A 237 0.22 -19.81 15.07
N SER A 238 0.85 -20.94 15.38
CA SER A 238 0.65 -22.13 14.56
C SER A 238 -0.79 -22.62 14.71
N ILE A 239 -1.30 -23.23 13.64
CA ILE A 239 -2.63 -23.83 13.61
C ILE A 239 -2.82 -24.78 14.81
N GLU A 240 -1.82 -25.63 15.06
CA GLU A 240 -1.85 -26.63 16.12
C GLU A 240 -1.87 -26.00 17.53
N ASP A 241 -1.15 -24.90 17.74
CA ASP A 241 -1.13 -24.18 19.02
C ASP A 241 -2.48 -23.54 19.33
N VAL A 242 -3.13 -22.93 18.32
CA VAL A 242 -4.46 -22.35 18.48
C VAL A 242 -5.48 -23.42 18.89
N TRP A 243 -5.34 -24.64 18.35
CA TRP A 243 -6.28 -25.73 18.61
C TRP A 243 -6.13 -26.35 20.00
N LYS A 244 -4.89 -26.49 20.47
CA LYS A 244 -4.59 -27.06 21.79
C LYS A 244 -4.91 -26.12 22.95
N MET A 245 -5.16 -24.84 22.68
CA MET A 245 -5.53 -23.86 23.71
C MET A 245 -6.88 -24.20 24.37
N LYS A 246 -6.90 -24.04 25.70
CA LYS A 246 -8.14 -24.09 26.50
C LYS A 246 -9.07 -22.97 26.08
N GLN A 247 -10.38 -23.21 26.11
CA GLN A 247 -11.41 -22.26 25.69
C GLN A 247 -11.29 -20.87 26.34
N ALA A 248 -11.03 -20.81 27.65
CA ALA A 248 -10.85 -19.54 28.36
C ALA A 248 -9.63 -18.75 27.86
N ALA A 249 -8.49 -19.44 27.67
CA ALA A 249 -7.28 -18.83 27.12
C ALA A 249 -7.50 -18.34 25.68
N LEU A 250 -8.16 -19.15 24.84
CA LEU A 250 -8.49 -18.79 23.47
C LEU A 250 -9.41 -17.57 23.39
N SER A 251 -10.44 -17.52 24.24
CA SER A 251 -11.36 -16.37 24.33
C SER A 251 -10.62 -15.10 24.76
N SER A 252 -9.70 -15.20 25.73
CA SER A 252 -8.87 -14.06 26.14
C SER A 252 -7.92 -13.59 25.01
N LYS A 253 -7.37 -14.54 24.24
CA LYS A 253 -6.49 -14.25 23.11
C LYS A 253 -7.25 -13.56 21.97
N ILE A 254 -8.46 -13.99 21.65
CA ILE A 254 -9.33 -13.32 20.65
C ILE A 254 -9.65 -11.89 21.08
N LYS A 255 -10.01 -11.67 22.36
CA LYS A 255 -10.24 -10.32 22.89
C LYS A 255 -9.00 -9.42 22.76
N ARG A 256 -7.82 -9.94 23.10
CA ARG A 256 -6.54 -9.21 22.97
C ARG A 256 -6.21 -8.92 21.50
N TRP A 257 -6.35 -9.91 20.63
CA TRP A 257 -6.16 -9.78 19.19
C TRP A 257 -7.09 -8.71 18.59
N GLY A 258 -8.38 -8.73 18.93
CA GLY A 258 -9.35 -7.75 18.45
C GLY A 258 -9.03 -6.33 18.93
N LYS A 259 -8.62 -6.16 20.20
CA LYS A 259 -8.17 -4.86 20.74
C LYS A 259 -6.90 -4.36 20.05
N ALA A 260 -5.91 -5.24 19.87
CA ALA A 260 -4.67 -4.91 19.18
C ALA A 260 -4.92 -4.49 17.72
N MET A 261 -5.77 -5.23 17.01
CA MET A 261 -6.10 -4.92 15.62
C MET A 261 -6.89 -3.61 15.51
N ARG A 262 -7.79 -3.31 16.45
CA ARG A 262 -8.48 -2.01 16.49
C ARG A 262 -7.51 -0.85 16.69
N ILE A 263 -6.56 -0.98 17.62
CA ILE A 263 -5.51 0.03 17.85
C ILE A 263 -4.67 0.21 16.59
N PHE A 264 -4.26 -0.91 15.98
CA PHE A 264 -3.48 -0.93 14.76
C PHE A 264 -4.19 -0.21 13.60
N LEU A 265 -5.45 -0.56 13.32
CA LEU A 265 -6.22 0.04 12.23
C LEU A 265 -6.55 1.51 12.52
N ARG A 266 -7.19 1.79 13.66
CA ARG A 266 -7.79 3.12 13.93
C ARG A 266 -6.78 4.20 14.31
N ILE A 267 -5.61 3.81 14.82
CA ILE A 267 -4.57 4.75 15.25
C ILE A 267 -3.40 4.67 14.29
N TYR A 268 -2.75 3.52 14.20
CA TYR A 268 -1.48 3.44 13.50
C TYR A 268 -1.64 3.55 11.99
N LEU A 269 -2.51 2.76 11.36
CA LEU A 269 -2.72 2.84 9.91
C LEU A 269 -3.29 4.19 9.46
N ALA A 270 -4.20 4.77 10.24
CA ALA A 270 -4.69 6.12 9.98
C ALA A 270 -3.56 7.15 10.00
N SER A 271 -2.64 7.02 10.97
CA SER A 271 -1.44 7.88 11.06
C SER A 271 -0.43 7.61 9.94
N GLU A 272 -0.30 6.35 9.49
CA GLU A 272 0.59 5.96 8.40
C GLU A 272 0.09 6.54 7.07
N LYS A 273 -1.22 6.44 6.82
CA LYS A 273 -1.88 7.06 5.66
C LYS A 273 -1.63 8.57 5.64
N PHE A 274 -1.82 9.23 6.79
CA PHE A 274 -1.56 10.66 6.93
C PHE A 274 -0.08 11.03 6.70
N LEU A 275 0.87 10.17 7.13
CA LEU A 275 2.29 10.38 6.87
C LEU A 275 2.62 10.27 5.37
N CYS A 276 2.06 9.26 4.68
CA CYS A 276 2.20 9.11 3.23
C CYS A 276 1.68 10.35 2.50
N GLU A 277 0.50 10.85 2.89
CA GLU A 277 -0.10 12.06 2.31
C GLU A 277 0.76 13.31 2.55
N GLN A 278 1.37 13.46 3.72
CA GLN A 278 2.25 14.60 3.99
C GLN A 278 3.53 14.60 3.14
N ILE A 279 4.16 13.43 2.95
CA ILE A 279 5.44 13.32 2.23
C ILE A 279 5.21 13.27 0.71
N PHE A 280 4.18 12.55 0.25
CA PHE A 280 3.95 12.23 -1.17
C PHE A 280 2.66 12.80 -1.77
N GLY A 281 1.89 13.60 -1.02
CA GLY A 281 0.57 14.11 -1.44
C GLY A 281 0.55 15.07 -2.63
N GLN A 282 1.63 15.19 -3.40
CA GLN A 282 1.56 15.80 -4.73
C GLN A 282 0.79 14.92 -5.72
N ASP A 283 0.80 13.61 -5.51
CA ASP A 283 0.05 12.62 -6.30
C ASP A 283 -0.68 11.66 -5.35
N GLU A 284 -2.01 11.81 -5.28
CA GLU A 284 -2.87 11.04 -4.38
C GLU A 284 -2.81 9.54 -4.67
N SER A 285 -2.69 9.17 -5.96
CA SER A 285 -2.59 7.76 -6.38
C SER A 285 -1.30 7.13 -5.86
N VAL A 286 -0.19 7.86 -5.89
CA VAL A 286 1.11 7.40 -5.44
C VAL A 286 1.15 7.26 -3.91
N SER A 287 0.57 8.22 -3.19
CA SER A 287 0.44 8.14 -1.73
C SER A 287 -0.38 6.92 -1.30
N ALA A 288 -1.51 6.66 -1.96
CA ALA A 288 -2.36 5.50 -1.69
C ALA A 288 -1.65 4.18 -1.95
N LEU A 289 -0.89 4.08 -3.05
CA LEU A 289 -0.07 2.90 -3.39
C LEU A 289 0.98 2.62 -2.31
N TYR A 290 1.73 3.64 -1.86
CA TYR A 290 2.77 3.46 -0.84
C TYR A 290 2.19 3.07 0.52
N PHE A 291 1.07 3.66 0.90
CA PHE A 291 0.33 3.25 2.09
C PHE A 291 -0.10 1.78 1.99
N SER A 292 -0.69 1.37 0.86
CA SER A 292 -1.13 0.00 0.60
C SER A 292 0.02 -1.00 0.71
N ASP A 293 1.14 -0.75 0.04
CA ASP A 293 2.31 -1.65 0.02
C ASP A 293 3.01 -1.77 1.38
N THR A 294 2.93 -0.71 2.20
CA THR A 294 3.49 -0.68 3.55
C THR A 294 2.65 -1.51 4.53
N SER A 295 1.33 -1.36 4.47
CA SER A 295 0.40 -1.87 5.49
C SER A 295 -0.17 -3.27 5.21
N LYS A 296 -0.26 -3.68 3.94
CA LYS A 296 -0.91 -4.93 3.50
C LYS A 296 -0.34 -6.18 4.20
N ALA A 297 0.98 -6.28 4.31
CA ALA A 297 1.63 -7.43 4.93
C ALA A 297 1.26 -7.59 6.41
N SER A 298 1.22 -6.48 7.14
CA SER A 298 0.85 -6.46 8.56
C SER A 298 -0.61 -6.84 8.79
N ILE A 299 -1.54 -6.37 7.93
CA ILE A 299 -2.95 -6.80 8.02
C ILE A 299 -3.08 -8.30 7.75
N LEU A 300 -2.39 -8.83 6.74
CA LEU A 300 -2.40 -10.27 6.46
C LEU A 300 -1.87 -11.07 7.66
N GLN A 301 -0.85 -10.56 8.38
CA GLN A 301 -0.37 -11.20 9.61
C GLN A 301 -1.44 -11.27 10.70
N PHE A 302 -2.25 -10.23 10.89
CA PHE A 302 -3.39 -10.30 11.81
C PHE A 302 -4.42 -11.35 11.36
N LEU A 303 -4.72 -11.42 10.07
CA LEU A 303 -5.69 -12.36 9.51
C LEU A 303 -5.23 -13.81 9.60
N ASN A 304 -3.92 -14.08 9.59
CA ASN A 304 -3.39 -15.45 9.75
C ASN A 304 -3.87 -16.12 11.05
N PHE A 305 -4.00 -15.37 12.15
CA PHE A 305 -4.55 -15.91 13.40
C PHE A 305 -6.04 -16.30 13.25
N ALA A 306 -6.81 -15.45 12.57
CA ALA A 306 -8.23 -15.70 12.29
C ALA A 306 -8.43 -16.90 11.36
N GLU A 307 -7.58 -17.04 10.35
CA GLU A 307 -7.57 -18.18 9.44
C GLU A 307 -7.20 -19.48 10.17
N ALA A 308 -6.13 -19.46 10.98
CA ALA A 308 -5.72 -20.62 11.79
C ALA A 308 -6.83 -21.06 12.78
N PHE A 309 -7.55 -20.09 13.35
CA PHE A 309 -8.72 -20.35 14.19
C PHE A 309 -9.88 -20.96 13.39
N ALA A 310 -10.17 -20.44 12.19
CA ALA A 310 -11.28 -20.90 11.36
C ALA A 310 -11.14 -22.36 10.92
N ILE A 311 -9.92 -22.83 10.64
CA ILE A 311 -9.64 -24.23 10.25
C ILE A 311 -9.77 -25.21 11.45
N GLY A 312 -9.91 -24.68 12.68
CA GLY A 312 -9.88 -25.49 13.89
C GLY A 312 -11.03 -26.47 14.10
N ARG A 313 -10.84 -27.32 15.12
CA ARG A 313 -11.80 -28.37 15.49
C ARG A 313 -13.16 -27.78 15.87
N HIS A 314 -14.20 -28.42 15.36
CA HIS A 314 -15.61 -28.07 15.58
C HIS A 314 -16.11 -28.57 16.95
N GLU A 315 -15.47 -28.12 18.03
CA GLU A 315 -15.85 -28.54 19.39
C GLU A 315 -17.07 -27.75 19.87
N PRO A 316 -18.23 -28.39 20.14
CA PRO A 316 -19.45 -27.69 20.53
C PRO A 316 -19.26 -26.71 21.70
N ARG A 317 -18.43 -27.09 22.69
CA ARG A 317 -18.13 -26.26 23.87
C ARG A 317 -17.52 -24.90 23.52
N LYS A 318 -16.84 -24.78 22.37
CA LYS A 318 -16.14 -23.57 21.93
C LYS A 318 -17.00 -22.65 21.05
N ILE A 319 -18.29 -22.92 20.86
CA ILE A 319 -19.14 -22.13 19.94
C ILE A 319 -19.12 -20.63 20.24
N LEU A 320 -19.17 -20.24 21.52
CA LEU A 320 -19.15 -18.82 21.91
C LEU A 320 -17.85 -18.14 21.53
N THR A 321 -16.75 -18.88 21.57
CA THR A 321 -15.43 -18.41 21.14
C THR A 321 -15.40 -18.21 19.61
N VAL A 322 -16.07 -19.07 18.84
CA VAL A 322 -16.25 -18.92 17.39
C VAL A 322 -17.09 -17.69 17.05
N LEU A 323 -18.22 -17.50 17.76
CA LEU A 323 -19.08 -16.32 17.59
C LEU A 323 -18.36 -15.03 17.97
N GLY A 324 -17.60 -15.03 19.07
CA GLY A 324 -16.77 -13.90 19.46
C GLY A 324 -15.70 -13.55 18.41
N MET A 325 -15.16 -14.56 17.72
CA MET A 325 -14.22 -14.33 16.61
C MET A 325 -14.92 -13.72 15.38
N HIS A 326 -16.10 -14.22 15.04
CA HIS A 326 -16.91 -13.65 13.96
C HIS A 326 -17.19 -12.17 14.21
N ASP A 327 -17.64 -11.82 15.42
CA ASP A 327 -18.01 -10.44 15.75
C ASP A 327 -16.79 -9.50 15.77
N ALA A 328 -15.66 -9.98 16.29
CA ALA A 328 -14.40 -9.25 16.22
C ALA A 328 -14.00 -9.00 14.76
N LEU A 329 -13.99 -10.03 13.91
CA LEU A 329 -13.60 -9.92 12.51
C LEU A 329 -14.57 -9.05 11.70
N ALA A 330 -15.87 -9.15 11.92
CA ALA A 330 -16.88 -8.35 11.23
C ALA A 330 -16.74 -6.84 11.53
N ASN A 331 -16.43 -6.49 12.79
CA ASN A 331 -16.14 -5.11 13.17
C ASN A 331 -14.86 -4.59 12.51
N LEU A 332 -13.84 -5.45 12.41
CA LEU A 332 -12.56 -5.10 11.78
C LEU A 332 -12.70 -4.91 10.26
N THR A 333 -13.57 -5.68 9.60
CA THR A 333 -13.88 -5.48 8.17
C THR A 333 -14.32 -4.05 7.91
N ARG A 334 -15.26 -3.52 8.71
CA ARG A 334 -15.74 -2.14 8.58
C ARG A 334 -14.64 -1.10 8.76
N ASP A 335 -13.76 -1.32 9.74
CA ASP A 335 -12.61 -0.43 9.98
C ASP A 335 -11.66 -0.42 8.76
N ILE A 336 -11.35 -1.58 8.20
CA ILE A 336 -10.49 -1.69 7.00
C ILE A 336 -11.13 -1.00 5.80
N GLU A 337 -12.43 -1.23 5.56
CA GLU A 337 -13.17 -0.61 4.45
C GLU A 337 -13.21 0.92 4.52
N SER A 338 -13.06 1.51 5.71
CA SER A 338 -13.02 2.95 5.88
C SER A 338 -11.63 3.57 5.70
N ILE A 339 -10.56 2.81 5.93
CA ILE A 339 -9.17 3.28 5.77
C ILE A 339 -8.75 3.20 4.29
N TYR A 340 -9.15 2.13 3.60
CA TYR A 340 -8.78 1.87 2.21
C TYR A 340 -9.86 2.31 1.21
N PRO A 341 -9.50 3.04 0.14
CA PRO A 341 -10.41 3.31 -0.97
C PRO A 341 -10.90 2.01 -1.63
N GLN A 342 -12.09 2.04 -2.22
CA GLN A 342 -12.74 0.86 -2.80
C GLN A 342 -12.00 0.26 -4.01
N GLU A 343 -11.31 1.08 -4.81
CA GLU A 343 -10.79 0.69 -6.13
C GLU A 343 -9.45 -0.08 -6.08
N ASP A 344 -8.64 0.09 -5.02
CA ASP A 344 -7.24 -0.37 -5.01
C ASP A 344 -7.00 -1.77 -4.37
N GLN A 345 -8.04 -2.43 -3.83
CA GLN A 345 -7.82 -3.60 -2.94
C GLN A 345 -8.80 -4.77 -3.06
N SER A 346 -8.97 -5.27 -4.28
CA SER A 346 -9.72 -6.53 -4.53
C SER A 346 -9.18 -7.71 -3.70
N TYR A 347 -7.85 -7.86 -3.59
CA TYR A 347 -7.24 -8.99 -2.87
C TYR A 347 -7.46 -8.94 -1.35
N LEU A 348 -7.25 -7.78 -0.71
CA LEU A 348 -7.37 -7.69 0.75
C LEU A 348 -8.82 -7.91 1.19
N ARG A 349 -9.77 -7.27 0.48
CA ARG A 349 -11.22 -7.47 0.68
C ARG A 349 -11.61 -8.93 0.48
N PHE A 350 -11.13 -9.54 -0.61
CA PHE A 350 -11.35 -10.96 -0.88
C PHE A 350 -10.85 -11.81 0.29
N LYS A 351 -9.62 -11.57 0.76
CA LYS A 351 -9.03 -12.36 1.86
C LYS A 351 -9.80 -12.19 3.17
N ILE A 352 -10.23 -10.98 3.52
CA ILE A 352 -11.04 -10.75 4.73
C ILE A 352 -12.38 -11.47 4.64
N ARG A 353 -13.05 -11.36 3.49
CA ARG A 353 -14.33 -12.06 3.24
C ARG A 353 -14.16 -13.57 3.31
N ASP A 354 -13.10 -14.10 2.71
CA ASP A 354 -12.76 -15.53 2.73
C ASP A 354 -12.54 -16.05 4.16
N VAL A 355 -11.77 -15.32 4.97
CA VAL A 355 -11.56 -15.67 6.38
C VAL A 355 -12.86 -15.55 7.18
N LEU A 356 -13.68 -14.52 6.94
CA LEU A 356 -14.97 -14.34 7.61
C LEU A 356 -15.94 -15.48 7.25
N SER A 357 -16.01 -15.88 5.98
CA SER A 357 -16.80 -17.02 5.53
C SER A 357 -16.28 -18.34 6.10
N SER A 358 -14.96 -18.50 6.26
CA SER A 358 -14.38 -19.65 6.93
C SER A 358 -14.76 -19.73 8.42
N VAL A 359 -14.79 -18.59 9.13
CA VAL A 359 -15.27 -18.53 10.53
C VAL A 359 -16.77 -18.86 10.61
N ARG A 360 -17.59 -18.34 9.67
CA ARG A 360 -19.03 -18.68 9.57
C ARG A 360 -19.24 -20.17 9.33
N TYR A 361 -18.46 -20.76 8.43
CA TYR A 361 -18.48 -22.19 8.18
C TYR A 361 -18.11 -22.99 9.44
N ASN A 362 -17.06 -22.60 10.15
CA ASN A 362 -16.68 -23.24 11.41
C ASN A 362 -17.80 -23.18 12.47
N ALA A 363 -18.48 -22.04 12.58
CA ALA A 363 -19.66 -21.92 13.44
C ALA A 363 -20.74 -22.93 13.03
N GLY A 364 -21.11 -22.98 11.75
CA GLY A 364 -22.10 -23.93 11.22
C GLY A 364 -21.71 -25.40 11.45
N ALA A 365 -20.45 -25.75 11.21
CA ALA A 365 -19.93 -27.09 11.45
C ALA A 365 -19.94 -27.46 12.94
N THR A 366 -19.63 -26.52 13.83
CA THR A 366 -19.72 -26.70 15.29
C THR A 366 -21.16 -26.94 15.75
N PHE A 367 -22.13 -26.26 15.14
CA PHE A 367 -23.56 -26.51 15.38
C PHE A 367 -24.01 -27.89 14.90
N TYR A 368 -23.54 -28.30 13.72
CA TYR A 368 -23.81 -29.63 13.19
C TYR A 368 -23.23 -30.72 14.12
N GLU A 369 -22.01 -30.53 14.60
CA GLU A 369 -21.37 -31.45 15.53
C GLU A 369 -22.09 -31.50 16.88
N PHE A 370 -22.55 -30.36 17.41
CA PHE A 370 -23.39 -30.33 18.61
C PHE A 370 -24.65 -31.19 18.43
N THR A 371 -25.30 -31.08 17.28
CA THR A 371 -26.51 -31.85 16.97
C THR A 371 -26.20 -33.34 16.88
N ASN A 372 -25.07 -33.73 16.28
CA ASN A 372 -24.62 -35.12 16.23
C ASN A 372 -24.34 -35.68 17.62
N VAL A 373 -23.59 -34.93 18.45
CA VAL A 373 -23.28 -35.32 19.83
C VAL A 373 -24.56 -35.56 20.63
N VAL A 374 -25.59 -34.73 20.47
CA VAL A 374 -26.89 -34.92 21.14
C VAL A 374 -27.65 -36.11 20.56
N ARG A 375 -27.68 -36.25 19.23
CA ARG A 375 -28.45 -37.30 18.53
C ARG A 375 -27.94 -38.71 18.81
N PHE A 376 -26.63 -38.88 18.84
CA PHE A 376 -25.96 -40.17 19.05
C PHE A 376 -25.52 -40.36 20.51
N HIS A 377 -26.01 -39.53 21.43
CA HIS A 377 -25.69 -39.67 22.85
C HIS A 377 -26.34 -40.92 23.44
N GLU A 378 -25.57 -41.99 23.62
CA GLU A 378 -25.99 -43.15 24.40
C GLU A 378 -25.82 -42.85 25.90
N SER A 379 -26.93 -42.86 26.65
CA SER A 379 -26.91 -42.64 28.09
C SER A 379 -27.09 -43.94 28.85
N ASN A 380 -26.11 -44.24 29.71
CA ASN A 380 -26.22 -45.30 30.72
C ASN A 380 -26.65 -44.74 32.10
N VAL A 381 -27.01 -43.44 32.16
CA VAL A 381 -27.38 -42.77 33.40
C VAL A 381 -28.83 -43.10 33.74
N VAL A 382 -29.02 -43.91 34.78
CA VAL A 382 -30.34 -44.14 35.38
C VAL A 382 -30.72 -42.90 36.15
N VAL A 383 -31.77 -42.20 35.71
CA VAL A 383 -32.28 -41.01 36.40
C VAL A 383 -33.31 -41.46 37.46
N PRO A 384 -32.99 -41.38 38.77
CA PRO A 384 -33.90 -41.83 39.81
C PRO A 384 -35.17 -40.97 39.80
N LYS A 385 -36.31 -41.57 40.14
CA LYS A 385 -37.60 -40.87 40.34
C LYS A 385 -38.15 -40.10 39.13
N GLY A 386 -37.63 -40.33 37.91
CA GLY A 386 -38.12 -39.64 36.71
C GLY A 386 -37.74 -38.15 36.64
N GLU A 387 -36.64 -37.75 37.27
CA GLU A 387 -36.12 -36.38 37.19
C GLU A 387 -35.61 -36.03 35.77
N ILE A 388 -35.30 -34.75 35.52
CA ILE A 388 -34.83 -34.27 34.21
C ILE A 388 -33.45 -34.87 33.91
N HIS A 389 -33.31 -35.49 32.74
CA HIS A 389 -32.04 -36.07 32.29
C HIS A 389 -30.94 -34.99 32.13
N PRO A 390 -29.69 -35.23 32.59
CA PRO A 390 -28.61 -34.25 32.51
C PRO A 390 -28.34 -33.72 31.09
N LEU A 391 -28.53 -34.56 30.07
CA LEU A 391 -28.44 -34.15 28.66
C LEU A 391 -29.46 -33.05 28.31
N THR A 392 -30.70 -33.16 28.78
CA THR A 392 -31.73 -32.15 28.54
C THR A 392 -31.33 -30.82 29.16
N ARG A 393 -30.78 -30.84 30.39
CA ARG A 393 -30.25 -29.63 31.03
C ARG A 393 -29.11 -29.03 30.21
N TYR A 394 -28.13 -29.83 29.81
CA TYR A 394 -27.02 -29.39 28.97
C TYR A 394 -27.48 -28.74 27.65
N VAL A 395 -28.44 -29.35 26.96
CA VAL A 395 -28.99 -28.78 25.70
C VAL A 395 -29.70 -27.46 25.96
N MET A 396 -30.52 -27.38 27.00
CA MET A 396 -31.22 -26.14 27.34
C MET A 396 -30.26 -25.03 27.76
N ASP A 397 -29.23 -25.35 28.54
CA ASP A 397 -28.17 -24.38 28.91
C ASP A 397 -27.44 -23.88 27.66
N TYR A 398 -27.11 -24.79 26.73
CA TYR A 398 -26.45 -24.44 25.47
C TYR A 398 -27.31 -23.49 24.62
N VAL A 399 -28.59 -23.79 24.42
CA VAL A 399 -29.52 -22.95 23.66
C VAL A 399 -29.75 -21.60 24.33
N THR A 400 -29.91 -21.59 25.66
CA THR A 400 -30.08 -20.34 26.44
C THR A 400 -28.87 -19.43 26.30
N THR A 401 -27.67 -20.00 26.33
CA THR A 401 -26.42 -19.23 26.18
C THR A 401 -26.28 -18.65 24.76
N LEU A 402 -26.76 -19.36 23.74
CA LEU A 402 -26.76 -18.89 22.36
C LEU A 402 -27.77 -17.77 22.10
N ALA A 403 -28.83 -17.65 22.91
CA ALA A 403 -29.83 -16.59 22.75
C ALA A 403 -29.22 -15.19 22.82
N GLY A 404 -28.16 -15.00 23.61
CA GLY A 404 -27.40 -13.74 23.68
C GLY A 404 -26.66 -13.36 22.40
N TYR A 405 -26.45 -14.32 21.47
CA TYR A 405 -25.78 -14.12 20.19
C TYR A 405 -26.75 -14.12 19.00
N LYS A 406 -28.04 -13.87 19.24
CA LYS A 406 -29.10 -13.89 18.21
C LYS A 406 -28.73 -13.13 16.93
N ASN A 407 -28.16 -11.94 17.05
CA ASN A 407 -27.79 -11.11 15.90
C ASN A 407 -26.66 -11.75 15.07
N SER A 408 -25.59 -12.18 15.72
CA SER A 408 -24.45 -12.86 15.08
C SER A 408 -24.89 -14.16 14.41
N LEU A 409 -25.73 -14.95 15.09
CA LEU A 409 -26.30 -16.18 14.55
C LEU A 409 -27.19 -15.92 13.32
N ASN A 410 -28.04 -14.90 13.36
CA ASN A 410 -28.81 -14.51 12.19
C ASN A 410 -27.90 -14.15 11.02
N ILE A 411 -26.82 -13.41 11.24
CA ILE A 411 -25.88 -13.05 10.16
C ILE A 411 -25.15 -14.29 9.61
N ILE A 412 -24.71 -15.20 10.48
CA ILE A 412 -23.98 -16.42 10.10
C ILE A 412 -24.87 -17.36 9.28
N PHE A 413 -26.13 -17.52 9.67
CA PHE A 413 -27.05 -18.50 9.06
C PHE A 413 -27.99 -17.93 8.00
N ASN A 414 -28.11 -16.60 7.89
CA ASN A 414 -28.92 -15.98 6.85
C ASN A 414 -28.19 -16.01 5.49
N LYS A 415 -28.62 -16.94 4.63
CA LYS A 415 -28.09 -17.16 3.28
C LYS A 415 -28.23 -15.96 2.33
N HIS A 416 -28.91 -14.88 2.72
CA HIS A 416 -29.17 -13.71 1.87
C HIS A 416 -28.13 -12.58 1.97
N SER A 417 -27.13 -12.65 2.85
CA SER A 417 -26.17 -11.55 3.03
C SER A 417 -25.13 -11.42 1.90
N GLU A 418 -24.98 -12.41 1.02
CA GLU A 418 -23.95 -12.38 -0.05
C GLU A 418 -24.48 -11.89 -1.42
N ARG A 419 -25.77 -11.56 -1.55
CA ARG A 419 -26.36 -11.12 -2.84
C ARG A 419 -26.46 -9.62 -3.04
N TYR A 420 -26.18 -8.79 -2.03
CA TYR A 420 -26.40 -7.34 -2.13
C TYR A 420 -25.20 -6.51 -2.61
N ASP A 421 -24.02 -7.11 -2.79
CA ASP A 421 -22.84 -6.40 -3.29
C ASP A 421 -22.59 -6.57 -4.80
N GLN A 422 -23.44 -7.32 -5.52
CA GLN A 422 -23.20 -7.63 -6.94
C GLN A 422 -24.13 -6.89 -7.93
N ASP A 423 -25.25 -6.30 -7.49
CA ASP A 423 -26.33 -5.86 -8.41
C ASP A 423 -26.63 -4.36 -8.44
N SER A 424 -25.78 -3.50 -7.88
CA SER A 424 -25.98 -2.03 -7.98
C SER A 424 -25.42 -1.38 -9.25
N SER A 425 -25.05 -2.14 -10.29
CA SER A 425 -24.41 -1.60 -11.50
C SER A 425 -25.05 -2.01 -12.84
N SER A 426 -26.32 -2.41 -12.89
CA SER A 426 -26.92 -2.85 -14.16
C SER A 426 -28.39 -2.51 -14.32
N LEU A 427 -28.78 -1.26 -14.09
CA LEU A 427 -30.05 -0.74 -14.63
C LEU A 427 -29.92 0.68 -15.13
N LEU A 428 -29.26 0.86 -16.28
CA LEU A 428 -29.63 1.89 -17.25
C LEU A 428 -29.44 1.35 -18.67
N GLU A 429 -30.53 1.41 -19.43
CA GLU A 429 -30.65 1.36 -20.89
C GLU A 429 -30.30 0.00 -21.54
N THR A 430 -31.21 -0.64 -22.27
CA THR A 430 -31.61 -0.16 -23.59
C THR A 430 -32.93 -0.83 -24.01
N THR A 431 -33.96 -0.04 -24.24
CA THR A 431 -35.10 -0.45 -25.06
C THR A 431 -34.73 -0.23 -26.53
N SER A 432 -34.58 -1.30 -27.30
CA SER A 432 -34.71 -1.22 -28.75
C SER A 432 -35.32 -2.51 -29.29
N ALA A 433 -36.49 -2.35 -29.89
CA ALA A 433 -37.28 -3.34 -30.60
C ALA A 433 -36.46 -4.10 -31.65
N PHE A 434 -36.79 -5.37 -31.87
CA PHE A 434 -36.96 -5.93 -33.22
C PHE A 434 -37.89 -7.15 -33.16
N GLU A 435 -38.93 -7.09 -33.99
CA GLU A 435 -39.82 -8.17 -34.40
C GLU A 435 -39.03 -9.25 -35.16
N ASN A 436 -39.41 -10.51 -35.03
CA ASN A 436 -39.77 -11.34 -36.17
C ASN A 436 -40.37 -12.70 -35.77
N ASP A 437 -41.54 -12.95 -36.37
CA ASP A 437 -42.23 -14.23 -36.48
C ASP A 437 -41.45 -15.23 -37.35
N ASN A 438 -41.50 -16.53 -37.00
CA ASN A 438 -42.15 -17.60 -37.79
C ASN A 438 -41.65 -19.02 -37.44
N VAL A 439 -42.58 -19.84 -36.91
CA VAL A 439 -43.18 -21.04 -37.51
C VAL A 439 -42.31 -22.24 -37.99
N ASN A 440 -42.79 -23.43 -37.59
CA ASN A 440 -42.58 -24.82 -38.08
C ASN A 440 -41.37 -25.60 -37.52
N GLU A 441 -41.43 -26.90 -37.20
CA GLU A 441 -42.48 -27.94 -37.12
C GLU A 441 -41.87 -29.21 -36.49
N ILE A 442 -42.72 -29.98 -35.78
CA ILE A 442 -42.83 -31.46 -35.76
C ILE A 442 -41.85 -32.35 -34.95
N SER A 443 -42.48 -33.11 -34.03
CA SER A 443 -42.19 -34.48 -33.53
C SER A 443 -41.00 -34.68 -32.58
N SER A 444 -41.02 -35.53 -31.54
CA SER A 444 -41.93 -36.61 -31.11
C SER A 444 -41.57 -37.07 -29.68
N SER A 445 -42.56 -37.68 -29.03
CA SER A 445 -42.51 -38.66 -27.92
C SER A 445 -42.20 -38.20 -26.48
N SER A 446 -43.26 -38.13 -25.67
CA SER A 446 -43.27 -38.66 -24.29
C SER A 446 -43.26 -40.21 -24.32
N PRO A 447 -42.95 -40.93 -23.21
CA PRO A 447 -43.81 -40.98 -22.01
C PRO A 447 -43.02 -40.80 -20.69
N MET A 448 -43.52 -40.05 -19.71
CA MET A 448 -44.36 -40.51 -18.59
C MET A 448 -43.98 -41.87 -17.98
N GLY A 449 -43.57 -41.83 -16.72
CA GLY A 449 -43.59 -42.93 -15.76
C GLY A 449 -43.69 -42.36 -14.35
N CYS A 450 -44.93 -42.20 -13.86
CA CYS A 450 -45.22 -41.84 -12.47
C CYS A 450 -45.01 -43.03 -11.53
N VAL A 451 -44.45 -42.72 -10.34
CA VAL A 451 -44.91 -43.11 -8.99
C VAL A 451 -46.06 -44.14 -8.90
N SER A 452 -45.86 -45.24 -8.16
CA SER A 452 -46.55 -45.52 -6.88
C SER A 452 -46.16 -46.86 -6.23
N ASP A 453 -45.98 -46.81 -4.90
CA ASP A 453 -46.34 -47.78 -3.86
C ASP A 453 -45.95 -49.27 -3.95
N ARG A 454 -45.00 -49.66 -3.08
CA ARG A 454 -45.24 -50.57 -1.93
C ARG A 454 -44.07 -50.62 -0.97
#